data_AF-A0A8D9BAN5-F1
#
_entry.id   AF-A0A8D9BAN5-F1
#
_cell.length_a   1.000
_cell.length_b   1.000
_cell.length_c   1.000
_cell.angle_alpha   90.00
_cell.angle_beta   90.00
_cell.angle_gamma   90.00
#
_symmetry.space_group_name_H-M   'P 1'
#
loop_
_entity.id
_entity.type
_entity.pdbx_description
1 polymer ?
#
loop_
_entity_poly.entity_id
_entity_poly.type
_entity_poly.pdbx_seq_one_letter_code
_entity_poly.pdbx_strand_id
1 'polypeptide(L)'
;MDADQPKFDHLYVEDDAKVEGLGNEKALEILIEDVEALAQEYKLRKKAWSHLQDILNPFNPQSIVNVTSLVLLLLSALILVASSLSVWLWLLLVCCGTGSVMINVWDNYCRHYEIYYRIRYVLSKLRECIHYEWNETSYPHLYMPFSPCINLQWAYRAGHVVNVPWSLLVRGDFILLRPGQPAPAYCTRYQPKDGCVNELKFGDVYNPTRSFNPRVTRPTARTPVLNTVFVLQNTPYVRNLEGTLLQCFTKPVDYYTSSLYTLNVKCVQFILYPVLFVIVILVNLLRLNYYVESDWLPSESWIDLFLIQPITVTLPLLPLVLPVAWFGLDNYGNAVLQSSYQQEFSAGKSGLDLKKRLHQRHILSLGSWSALKSNLISCMRGDGRFVTRTANLLHVLGSVSTICCVDKKGILSWPNPTAEKVFFLRSPNSSDLLDARDISEEPTPRLNPKDSKDKAEANQKVAEVSATPHLDSNGAATDGGALETPCITDGGAGGAFETPCRDDQNPGGTEEKKSSPSHKLN
;
A
#
# COMPACT_ATOMS: atom_id res chain seq x y z
N MET A 1 35.22 40.25 -15.85
CA MET A 1 36.10 39.60 -14.84
C MET A 1 35.20 38.67 -14.08
N ASP A 2 34.88 37.59 -14.76
CA ASP A 2 33.84 36.68 -14.37
C ASP A 2 34.57 35.62 -13.57
N ALA A 3 34.29 35.59 -12.26
CA ALA A 3 34.89 34.63 -11.38
C ALA A 3 34.23 33.28 -11.66
N ASP A 4 34.89 32.46 -12.48
CA ASP A 4 34.53 31.05 -12.67
C ASP A 4 34.32 30.43 -11.28
N GLN A 5 33.08 30.05 -10.99
CA GLN A 5 32.82 29.19 -9.84
C GLN A 5 33.61 27.90 -10.08
N PRO A 6 34.42 27.43 -9.12
CA PRO A 6 35.19 26.22 -9.30
C PRO A 6 34.23 25.07 -9.63
N LYS A 7 34.33 24.51 -10.84
CA LYS A 7 33.65 23.26 -11.17
C LYS A 7 34.33 22.16 -10.36
N PHE A 8 33.66 21.79 -9.28
CA PHE A 8 34.07 20.72 -8.39
C PHE A 8 33.85 19.35 -9.09
N ASP A 9 34.70 19.03 -10.07
CA ASP A 9 34.76 17.75 -10.80
C ASP A 9 35.30 16.61 -9.90
N HIS A 10 34.64 16.35 -8.77
CA HIS A 10 35.03 15.37 -7.74
C HIS A 10 34.14 14.13 -7.70
N LEU A 11 33.43 13.86 -8.79
CA LEU A 11 32.97 12.50 -9.07
C LEU A 11 34.21 11.71 -9.53
N TYR A 12 34.93 11.14 -8.57
CA TYR A 12 36.10 10.31 -8.79
C TYR A 12 35.69 8.99 -9.48
N VAL A 13 35.66 9.00 -10.82
CA VAL A 13 35.30 7.86 -11.67
C VAL A 13 36.57 7.20 -12.24
N GLU A 14 36.56 5.88 -12.40
CA GLU A 14 37.71 5.10 -12.92
C GLU A 14 37.84 5.11 -14.46
N ASP A 15 36.84 5.69 -15.13
CA ASP A 15 36.60 5.65 -16.57
C ASP A 15 36.10 7.05 -17.04
N ASP A 16 37.01 7.99 -17.34
CA ASP A 16 36.72 9.41 -17.74
C ASP A 16 36.07 9.56 -19.14
N ALA A 17 35.23 8.62 -19.54
CA ALA A 17 34.41 8.74 -20.75
C ALA A 17 33.29 9.76 -20.54
N LYS A 18 33.03 10.61 -21.53
CA LYS A 18 31.80 11.43 -21.58
C LYS A 18 30.60 10.53 -21.84
N VAL A 19 30.05 9.96 -20.76
CA VAL A 19 28.83 9.14 -20.80
C VAL A 19 27.61 10.05 -20.91
N GLU A 20 27.14 10.27 -22.13
CA GLU A 20 25.83 10.88 -22.41
C GLU A 20 24.72 9.90 -22.02
N GLY A 21 24.39 9.88 -20.72
CA GLY A 21 23.35 9.04 -20.16
C GLY A 21 21.93 9.43 -20.59
N LEU A 22 20.98 8.53 -20.36
CA LEU A 22 19.63 8.57 -20.94
C LEU A 22 18.88 9.89 -20.69
N GLY A 23 18.15 10.38 -21.69
CA GLY A 23 17.23 11.51 -21.53
C GLY A 23 16.05 11.14 -20.62
N ASN A 24 15.57 12.12 -19.83
CA ASN A 24 14.50 11.90 -18.85
C ASN A 24 13.22 11.35 -19.49
N GLU A 25 12.82 11.90 -20.66
CA GLU A 25 11.67 11.45 -21.44
C GLU A 25 11.80 9.98 -21.84
N LYS A 26 12.89 9.64 -22.54
CA LYS A 26 13.20 8.27 -23.00
C LYS A 26 13.28 7.27 -21.86
N ALA A 27 13.81 7.67 -20.70
CA ALA A 27 13.81 6.83 -19.51
C ALA A 27 12.39 6.56 -19.00
N LEU A 28 11.51 7.57 -19.01
CA LEU A 28 10.12 7.40 -18.60
C LEU A 28 9.31 6.59 -19.62
N GLU A 29 9.58 6.73 -20.92
CA GLU A 29 9.01 5.90 -21.99
C GLU A 29 9.35 4.42 -21.80
N ILE A 30 10.63 4.08 -21.58
CA ILE A 30 11.08 2.70 -21.33
C ILE A 30 10.42 2.14 -20.06
N LEU A 31 10.30 2.93 -18.98
CA LEU A 31 9.59 2.50 -17.76
C LEU A 31 8.10 2.21 -18.04
N ILE A 32 7.46 3.00 -18.89
CA ILE A 32 6.07 2.83 -19.30
C ILE A 32 5.89 1.61 -20.21
N GLU A 33 6.83 1.35 -21.12
CA GLU A 33 6.83 0.17 -21.99
C GLU A 33 7.02 -1.12 -21.18
N ASP A 34 8.07 -1.20 -20.35
CA ASP A 34 8.38 -2.37 -19.50
C ASP A 34 7.22 -2.71 -18.54
N VAL A 35 6.63 -1.69 -17.89
CA VAL A 35 5.51 -1.88 -16.95
C VAL A 35 4.19 -2.20 -17.70
N GLU A 36 3.98 -1.65 -18.89
CA GLU A 36 2.84 -2.05 -19.72
C GLU A 36 3.00 -3.48 -20.25
N ALA A 37 4.18 -3.89 -20.69
CA ALA A 37 4.46 -5.24 -21.17
C ALA A 37 4.17 -6.29 -20.09
N LEU A 38 4.67 -6.09 -18.86
CA LEU A 38 4.36 -6.94 -17.71
C LEU A 38 2.85 -7.02 -17.45
N ALA A 39 2.14 -5.89 -17.49
CA ALA A 39 0.70 -5.85 -17.26
C ALA A 39 -0.12 -6.52 -18.38
N GLN A 40 0.33 -6.42 -19.63
CA GLN A 40 -0.26 -7.12 -20.78
C GLN A 40 -0.01 -8.64 -20.69
N GLU A 41 1.23 -9.06 -20.43
CA GLU A 41 1.57 -10.47 -20.25
C GLU A 41 0.77 -11.10 -19.12
N TYR A 42 0.69 -10.44 -17.95
CA TYR A 42 -0.13 -10.88 -16.84
C TYR A 42 -1.60 -11.06 -17.22
N LYS A 43 -2.17 -10.13 -18.01
CA LYS A 43 -3.54 -10.25 -18.53
C LYS A 43 -3.71 -11.44 -19.48
N LEU A 44 -2.68 -11.80 -20.26
CA LEU A 44 -2.71 -12.94 -21.18
C LEU A 44 -2.51 -14.30 -20.47
N ARG A 45 -1.59 -14.38 -19.50
CA ARG A 45 -1.37 -15.57 -18.66
C ARG A 45 -2.60 -15.92 -17.81
N LYS A 46 -3.45 -14.93 -17.50
CA LYS A 46 -4.65 -15.07 -16.65
C LYS A 46 -5.79 -15.81 -17.36
N LYS A 47 -6.12 -17.02 -16.90
CA LYS A 47 -7.31 -17.76 -17.37
C LYS A 47 -8.59 -16.97 -17.05
N ALA A 48 -9.36 -16.59 -18.08
CA ALA A 48 -10.60 -15.81 -17.93
C ALA A 48 -11.62 -16.42 -16.96
N TRP A 49 -11.67 -17.76 -16.88
CA TRP A 49 -12.58 -18.51 -16.03
C TRP A 49 -12.17 -18.59 -14.55
N SER A 50 -10.96 -18.15 -14.17
CA SER A 50 -10.50 -18.20 -12.77
C SER A 50 -11.45 -17.47 -11.80
N HIS A 51 -12.03 -16.35 -12.24
CA HIS A 51 -12.95 -15.53 -11.43
C HIS A 51 -14.29 -16.21 -11.18
N LEU A 52 -14.66 -17.18 -12.01
CA LEU A 52 -15.85 -18.02 -11.83
C LEU A 52 -15.50 -19.28 -11.03
N GLN A 53 -14.30 -19.83 -11.19
CA GLN A 53 -13.81 -20.97 -10.39
C GLN A 53 -13.72 -20.61 -8.89
N ASP A 54 -13.28 -19.40 -8.56
CA ASP A 54 -13.22 -18.90 -7.17
C ASP A 54 -14.62 -18.72 -6.55
N ILE A 55 -15.65 -18.41 -7.36
CA ILE A 55 -17.06 -18.30 -6.91
C ILE A 55 -17.70 -19.69 -6.77
N LEU A 56 -17.36 -20.64 -7.66
CA LEU A 56 -17.88 -22.00 -7.63
C LEU A 56 -17.25 -22.88 -6.52
N ASN A 57 -16.22 -22.41 -5.82
CA ASN A 57 -15.61 -23.12 -4.70
C ASN A 57 -16.42 -22.90 -3.40
N PRO A 58 -17.12 -23.92 -2.86
CA PRO A 58 -17.98 -23.77 -1.68
C PRO A 58 -17.24 -23.52 -0.36
N PHE A 59 -15.90 -23.58 -0.38
CA PHE A 59 -15.05 -23.30 0.78
C PHE A 59 -14.22 -22.02 0.63
N ASN A 60 -14.49 -21.18 -0.39
CA ASN A 60 -13.81 -19.89 -0.52
C ASN A 60 -14.23 -18.92 0.61
N PRO A 61 -13.32 -18.52 1.53
CA PRO A 61 -13.66 -17.61 2.63
C PRO A 61 -13.89 -16.16 2.19
N GLN A 62 -13.70 -15.85 0.91
CA GLN A 62 -13.87 -14.51 0.34
C GLN A 62 -15.25 -14.31 -0.33
N SER A 63 -16.03 -15.37 -0.57
CA SER A 63 -17.37 -15.24 -1.15
C SER A 63 -18.42 -15.08 -0.05
N ILE A 64 -19.21 -14.02 -0.11
CA ILE A 64 -20.26 -13.73 0.90
C ILE A 64 -21.50 -14.60 0.62
N VAL A 65 -21.80 -14.83 -0.66
CA VAL A 65 -22.76 -15.85 -1.11
C VAL A 65 -21.98 -17.14 -1.41
N ASN A 66 -22.28 -18.20 -0.67
CA ASN A 66 -21.73 -19.53 -0.92
C ASN A 66 -22.62 -20.28 -1.94
N VAL A 67 -22.04 -21.16 -2.76
CA VAL A 67 -22.76 -22.07 -3.68
C VAL A 67 -23.86 -22.85 -2.94
N THR A 68 -23.58 -23.30 -1.71
CA THR A 68 -24.57 -23.92 -0.82
C THR A 68 -25.78 -23.01 -0.58
N SER A 69 -25.56 -21.72 -0.28
CA SER A 69 -26.66 -20.76 -0.05
C SER A 69 -27.47 -20.47 -1.31
N LEU A 70 -26.82 -20.48 -2.48
CA LEU A 70 -27.46 -20.38 -3.79
C LEU A 70 -28.35 -21.61 -4.07
N VAL A 71 -27.89 -22.82 -3.76
CA VAL A 71 -28.68 -24.06 -3.89
C VAL A 71 -29.91 -24.04 -2.97
N LEU A 72 -29.77 -23.59 -1.72
CA LEU A 72 -30.89 -23.44 -0.78
C LEU A 72 -31.91 -22.36 -1.28
N LEU A 73 -31.44 -21.27 -1.89
CA LEU A 73 -32.32 -20.26 -2.51
C LEU A 73 -33.09 -20.81 -3.71
N LEU A 74 -32.44 -21.58 -4.59
CA LEU A 74 -33.12 -22.22 -5.73
C LEU A 74 -34.14 -23.27 -5.25
N LEU A 75 -33.81 -24.09 -4.26
CA LEU A 75 -34.71 -25.09 -3.70
C LEU A 75 -35.96 -24.46 -3.07
N SER A 76 -35.78 -23.40 -2.28
CA SER A 76 -36.89 -22.67 -1.67
C SER A 76 -37.74 -21.90 -2.69
N ALA A 77 -37.14 -21.32 -3.73
CA ALA A 77 -37.87 -20.72 -4.85
C ALA A 77 -38.73 -21.76 -5.59
N LEU A 78 -38.16 -22.91 -5.95
CA LEU A 78 -38.86 -23.98 -6.67
C LEU A 78 -40.06 -24.54 -5.88
N ILE A 79 -39.94 -24.70 -4.57
CA ILE A 79 -41.02 -25.24 -3.73
C ILE A 79 -42.11 -24.18 -3.46
N LEU A 80 -41.76 -22.90 -3.35
CA LEU A 80 -42.75 -21.81 -3.33
C LEU A 80 -43.53 -21.68 -4.66
N VAL A 81 -42.87 -21.94 -5.80
CA VAL A 81 -43.55 -22.04 -7.10
C VAL A 81 -44.47 -23.28 -7.14
N ALA A 82 -43.99 -24.45 -6.73
CA ALA A 82 -44.75 -25.70 -6.78
C ALA A 82 -45.97 -25.71 -5.84
N SER A 83 -45.90 -25.04 -4.70
CA SER A 83 -47.02 -24.87 -3.75
C SER A 83 -48.02 -23.78 -4.17
N SER A 84 -47.76 -23.04 -5.25
CA SER A 84 -48.50 -21.84 -5.67
C SER A 84 -48.58 -20.70 -4.63
N LEU A 85 -47.86 -20.82 -3.52
CA LEU A 85 -48.01 -19.96 -2.35
C LEU A 85 -47.46 -18.55 -2.58
N SER A 86 -48.37 -17.62 -2.91
CA SER A 86 -48.12 -16.19 -3.08
C SER A 86 -47.03 -15.86 -4.12
N VAL A 87 -47.44 -15.62 -5.36
CA VAL A 87 -46.53 -15.32 -6.49
C VAL A 87 -45.49 -14.23 -6.18
N TRP A 88 -45.88 -13.21 -5.41
CA TRP A 88 -45.01 -12.13 -4.96
C TRP A 88 -43.81 -12.57 -4.12
N LEU A 89 -43.94 -13.63 -3.31
CA LEU A 89 -42.90 -14.06 -2.39
C LEU A 89 -41.73 -14.74 -3.12
N TRP A 90 -42.02 -15.67 -4.04
CA TRP A 90 -40.96 -16.30 -4.84
C TRP A 90 -40.35 -15.33 -5.85
N LEU A 91 -41.12 -14.40 -6.42
CA LEU A 91 -40.57 -13.32 -7.24
C LEU A 91 -39.59 -12.44 -6.45
N LEU A 92 -39.96 -12.02 -5.23
CA LEU A 92 -39.06 -11.24 -4.37
C LEU A 92 -37.80 -12.03 -4.00
N LEU A 93 -37.94 -13.33 -3.68
CA LEU A 93 -36.82 -14.21 -3.37
C LEU A 93 -35.85 -14.34 -4.55
N VAL A 94 -36.36 -14.56 -5.76
CA VAL A 94 -35.56 -14.65 -6.99
C VAL A 94 -34.88 -13.32 -7.31
N CYS A 95 -35.57 -12.19 -7.16
CA CYS A 95 -34.98 -10.85 -7.35
C CYS A 95 -33.85 -10.55 -6.34
N CYS A 96 -34.05 -10.85 -5.05
CA CYS A 96 -33.02 -10.65 -4.03
C CYS A 96 -31.83 -11.61 -4.20
N GLY A 97 -32.10 -12.88 -4.52
CA GLY A 97 -31.09 -13.89 -4.79
C GLY A 97 -30.24 -13.56 -6.02
N THR A 98 -30.87 -13.23 -7.15
CA THR A 98 -30.15 -12.83 -8.37
C THR A 98 -29.37 -11.53 -8.18
N GLY A 99 -29.92 -10.52 -7.49
CA GLY A 99 -29.20 -9.29 -7.13
C GLY A 99 -27.94 -9.57 -6.29
N SER A 100 -28.07 -10.40 -5.25
CA SER A 100 -26.93 -10.83 -4.42
C SER A 100 -25.87 -11.61 -5.20
N VAL A 101 -26.27 -12.52 -6.10
CA VAL A 101 -25.34 -13.26 -6.97
C VAL A 101 -24.62 -12.32 -7.94
N MET A 102 -25.34 -11.41 -8.60
CA MET A 102 -24.74 -10.44 -9.54
C MET A 102 -23.72 -9.53 -8.84
N ILE A 103 -24.00 -9.09 -7.60
CA ILE A 103 -23.06 -8.31 -6.80
C ILE A 103 -21.83 -9.12 -6.40
N ASN A 104 -21.96 -10.41 -6.04
CA ASN A 104 -20.80 -11.26 -5.72
C ASN A 104 -19.95 -11.56 -6.97
N VAL A 105 -20.56 -11.75 -8.14
CA VAL A 105 -19.85 -11.90 -9.43
C VAL A 105 -19.12 -10.61 -9.80
N TRP A 106 -19.79 -9.45 -9.67
CA TRP A 106 -19.20 -8.15 -9.95
C TRP A 106 -18.04 -7.81 -9.01
N ASP A 107 -18.20 -8.04 -7.71
CA ASP A 107 -17.16 -7.73 -6.73
C ASP A 107 -15.89 -8.58 -6.92
N ASN A 108 -16.06 -9.89 -7.16
CA ASN A 108 -14.95 -10.76 -7.53
C ASN A 108 -14.28 -10.31 -8.83
N TYR A 109 -15.05 -9.97 -9.87
CA TYR A 109 -14.50 -9.42 -11.12
C TYR A 109 -13.67 -8.15 -10.86
N CYS A 110 -14.21 -7.16 -10.15
CA CYS A 110 -13.50 -5.94 -9.78
C CYS A 110 -12.22 -6.26 -9.00
N ARG A 111 -12.30 -7.07 -7.95
CA ARG A 111 -11.17 -7.50 -7.11
C ARG A 111 -10.02 -8.10 -7.94
N HIS A 112 -10.33 -8.99 -8.88
CA HIS A 112 -9.31 -9.65 -9.69
C HIS A 112 -8.68 -8.77 -10.78
N TYR A 113 -9.30 -7.64 -11.16
CA TYR A 113 -8.73 -6.70 -12.13
C TYR A 113 -8.30 -5.36 -11.51
N GLU A 114 -8.60 -5.11 -10.23
CA GLU A 114 -8.27 -3.88 -9.48
C GLU A 114 -6.82 -3.45 -9.65
N ILE A 115 -5.86 -4.37 -9.44
CA ILE A 115 -4.43 -4.06 -9.57
C ILE A 115 -4.03 -3.79 -11.03
N TYR A 116 -4.64 -4.48 -12.01
CA TYR A 116 -4.39 -4.21 -13.44
C TYR A 116 -4.91 -2.82 -13.84
N TYR A 117 -6.13 -2.46 -13.44
CA TYR A 117 -6.68 -1.11 -13.66
C TYR A 117 -5.88 -0.05 -12.89
N ARG A 118 -5.36 -0.38 -11.70
CA ARG A 118 -4.48 0.51 -10.93
C ARG A 118 -3.15 0.76 -11.64
N ILE A 119 -2.52 -0.27 -12.21
CA ILE A 119 -1.30 -0.11 -13.04
C ILE A 119 -1.63 0.78 -14.24
N ARG A 120 -2.75 0.56 -14.92
CA ARG A 120 -3.19 1.41 -16.05
C ARG A 120 -3.42 2.87 -15.66
N TYR A 121 -3.98 3.14 -14.49
CA TYR A 121 -4.14 4.49 -13.94
C TYR A 121 -2.80 5.17 -13.62
N VAL A 122 -1.85 4.43 -13.03
CA VAL A 122 -0.49 4.94 -12.76
C VAL A 122 0.24 5.20 -14.08
N LEU A 123 0.14 4.31 -15.07
CA LEU A 123 0.70 4.50 -16.41
C LEU A 123 0.14 5.74 -17.13
N SER A 124 -1.17 6.01 -17.04
CA SER A 124 -1.72 7.26 -17.61
C SER A 124 -1.16 8.50 -16.93
N LYS A 125 -0.93 8.46 -15.62
CA LYS A 125 -0.30 9.57 -14.88
C LYS A 125 1.19 9.72 -15.19
N LEU A 126 1.92 8.62 -15.38
CA LEU A 126 3.31 8.67 -15.87
C LEU A 126 3.41 9.24 -17.29
N ARG A 127 2.44 8.94 -18.18
CA ARG A 127 2.38 9.56 -19.52
C ARG A 127 2.14 11.07 -19.46
N GLU A 128 1.25 11.53 -18.59
CA GLU A 128 1.09 12.97 -18.31
C GLU A 128 2.40 13.61 -17.82
N CYS A 129 3.23 12.88 -17.07
CA CYS A 129 4.54 13.34 -16.59
C CYS A 129 5.68 13.36 -17.63
N ILE A 130 5.51 12.79 -18.83
CA ILE A 130 6.52 12.86 -19.90
C ILE A 130 6.68 14.30 -20.39
N HIS A 131 5.57 15.05 -20.51
CA HIS A 131 5.53 16.40 -21.10
C HIS A 131 6.09 17.52 -20.21
N TYR A 132 6.80 17.18 -19.14
CA TYR A 132 7.45 18.13 -18.24
C TYR A 132 8.96 18.06 -18.45
N GLU A 133 9.64 19.21 -18.47
CA GLU A 133 11.10 19.26 -18.46
C GLU A 133 11.62 19.01 -17.03
N TRP A 134 12.47 17.99 -16.86
CA TRP A 134 13.08 17.64 -15.57
C TRP A 134 14.50 18.23 -15.49
N ASN A 135 14.69 19.19 -14.58
CA ASN A 135 15.98 19.84 -14.35
C ASN A 135 16.77 19.12 -13.24
N GLU A 136 18.06 19.44 -13.08
CA GLU A 136 18.88 18.90 -11.97
C GLU A 136 18.23 19.17 -10.60
N THR A 137 17.62 20.35 -10.42
CA THR A 137 16.91 20.77 -9.21
C THR A 137 15.58 20.05 -8.98
N SER A 138 15.06 19.32 -9.97
CA SER A 138 13.91 18.41 -9.81
C SER A 138 14.30 17.11 -9.09
N TYR A 139 15.59 16.76 -9.05
CA TYR A 139 16.09 15.56 -8.40
C TYR A 139 16.52 15.82 -6.94
N PRO A 140 16.47 14.80 -6.06
CA PRO A 140 17.13 14.82 -4.77
C PRO A 140 18.60 15.24 -4.86
N HIS A 141 19.07 16.07 -3.94
CA HIS A 141 20.46 16.55 -3.92
C HIS A 141 21.48 15.39 -3.90
N LEU A 142 22.52 15.49 -4.74
CA LEU A 142 23.49 14.41 -4.97
C LEU A 142 24.20 13.95 -3.68
N TYR A 143 24.56 14.92 -2.84
CA TYR A 143 25.28 14.71 -1.58
C TYR A 143 24.36 14.52 -0.36
N MET A 144 23.07 14.20 -0.54
CA MET A 144 22.24 13.86 0.63
C MET A 144 22.73 12.55 1.28
N PRO A 145 22.70 12.46 2.63
CA PRO A 145 23.21 11.29 3.33
C PRO A 145 22.36 10.05 3.02
N PHE A 146 23.02 8.89 2.94
CA PHE A 146 22.36 7.63 2.64
C PHE A 146 21.31 7.28 3.72
N SER A 147 20.09 6.97 3.28
CA SER A 147 18.99 6.53 4.13
C SER A 147 18.44 5.20 3.60
N PRO A 148 18.36 4.13 4.42
CA PRO A 148 17.92 2.81 3.95
C PRO A 148 16.46 2.81 3.46
N CYS A 149 15.65 3.77 3.93
CA CYS A 149 14.24 3.90 3.61
C CYS A 149 13.97 4.69 2.32
N ILE A 150 14.99 5.34 1.73
CA ILE A 150 14.89 6.05 0.45
C ILE A 150 16.10 5.64 -0.40
N ASN A 151 15.95 4.52 -1.10
CA ASN A 151 16.98 3.99 -1.98
C ASN A 151 17.10 4.86 -3.24
N LEU A 152 18.14 5.69 -3.26
CA LEU A 152 18.55 6.51 -4.39
C LEU A 152 19.84 5.96 -5.01
N GLN A 153 20.05 6.24 -6.29
CA GLN A 153 21.20 5.82 -7.08
C GLN A 153 21.68 6.99 -7.93
N TRP A 154 22.99 7.26 -7.90
CA TRP A 154 23.62 8.19 -8.82
C TRP A 154 23.57 7.62 -10.24
N ALA A 155 22.95 8.34 -11.17
CA ALA A 155 22.81 7.94 -12.57
C ALA A 155 23.11 9.12 -13.51
N TYR A 156 23.66 8.83 -14.68
CA TYR A 156 23.84 9.83 -15.74
C TYR A 156 22.52 9.99 -16.49
N ARG A 157 21.97 11.21 -16.52
CA ARG A 157 20.82 11.58 -17.34
C ARG A 157 21.04 12.92 -18.02
N ALA A 158 20.78 12.97 -19.33
CA ALA A 158 21.03 14.14 -20.17
C ALA A 158 22.44 14.76 -19.95
N GLY A 159 23.47 13.92 -19.84
CA GLY A 159 24.86 14.32 -19.60
C GLY A 159 25.23 14.72 -18.15
N HIS A 160 24.28 14.79 -17.23
CA HIS A 160 24.49 15.23 -15.84
C HIS A 160 24.31 14.06 -14.86
N VAL A 161 24.99 14.09 -13.71
CA VAL A 161 24.89 13.02 -12.69
C VAL A 161 23.88 13.42 -11.63
N VAL A 162 22.73 12.75 -11.65
CA VAL A 162 21.57 13.03 -10.80
C VAL A 162 21.25 11.86 -9.86
N ASN A 163 20.57 12.15 -8.75
CA ASN A 163 20.27 11.16 -7.71
C ASN A 163 18.86 10.57 -7.90
N VAL A 164 18.77 9.45 -8.62
CA VAL A 164 17.49 8.87 -9.08
C VAL A 164 16.97 7.83 -8.09
N PRO A 165 15.68 7.88 -7.67
CA PRO A 165 15.06 6.81 -6.89
C PRO A 165 15.08 5.47 -7.64
N TRP A 166 15.32 4.36 -6.94
CA TRP A 166 15.38 3.03 -7.55
C TRP A 166 14.09 2.64 -8.31
N SER A 167 12.94 3.22 -7.98
CA SER A 167 11.66 3.03 -8.68
C SER A 167 11.57 3.71 -10.05
N LEU A 168 12.51 4.61 -10.38
CA LEU A 168 12.56 5.37 -11.64
C LEU A 168 13.79 5.03 -12.50
N LEU A 169 14.65 4.11 -12.05
CA LEU A 169 15.76 3.57 -12.84
C LEU A 169 15.24 2.61 -13.92
N VAL A 170 15.85 2.63 -15.11
CA VAL A 170 15.45 1.77 -16.24
C VAL A 170 16.58 0.98 -16.87
N ARG A 171 16.19 0.01 -17.70
CA ARG A 171 17.08 -0.66 -18.65
C ARG A 171 17.75 0.38 -19.56
N GLY A 172 19.07 0.33 -19.65
CA GLY A 172 19.90 1.28 -20.39
C GLY A 172 20.36 2.51 -19.58
N ASP A 173 19.87 2.75 -18.36
CA ASP A 173 20.43 3.81 -17.50
C ASP A 173 21.88 3.46 -17.12
N PHE A 174 22.75 4.47 -17.18
CA PHE A 174 24.13 4.39 -16.71
C PHE A 174 24.19 4.81 -15.25
N ILE A 175 24.52 3.88 -14.35
CA ILE A 175 24.61 4.12 -12.91
C ILE A 175 26.06 4.14 -12.44
N LEU A 176 26.37 5.04 -11.50
CA LEU A 176 27.68 5.11 -10.87
C LEU A 176 27.65 4.30 -9.55
N LEU A 177 28.21 3.09 -9.56
CA LEU A 177 28.32 2.26 -8.37
C LEU A 177 29.58 2.62 -7.57
N ARG A 178 29.38 2.78 -6.25
CA ARG A 178 30.41 3.09 -5.27
C ARG A 178 30.85 1.79 -4.58
N PRO A 179 32.14 1.63 -4.22
CA PRO A 179 32.60 0.46 -3.46
C PRO A 179 31.78 0.24 -2.18
N GLY A 180 31.29 -0.98 -1.97
CA GLY A 180 30.43 -1.35 -0.85
C GLY A 180 28.92 -1.11 -1.05
N GLN A 181 28.49 -0.56 -2.18
CA GLN A 181 27.07 -0.37 -2.51
C GLN A 181 26.46 -1.62 -3.18
N PRO A 182 25.25 -2.08 -2.79
CA PRO A 182 24.55 -3.15 -3.49
C PRO A 182 24.04 -2.70 -4.87
N ALA A 183 24.11 -3.58 -5.87
CA ALA A 183 23.59 -3.32 -7.20
C ALA A 183 22.04 -3.29 -7.21
N PRO A 184 21.40 -2.25 -7.78
CA PRO A 184 19.95 -2.08 -7.72
C PRO A 184 19.15 -3.02 -8.63
N ALA A 185 19.78 -3.59 -9.67
CA ALA A 185 19.23 -4.62 -10.54
C ALA A 185 20.38 -5.44 -11.15
N TYR A 186 20.08 -6.25 -12.17
CA TYR A 186 21.13 -6.82 -13.02
C TYR A 186 21.82 -5.72 -13.83
N CYS A 187 23.14 -5.57 -13.69
CA CYS A 187 23.91 -4.56 -14.41
C CYS A 187 25.31 -5.06 -14.82
N THR A 188 25.84 -4.46 -15.89
CA THR A 188 27.11 -4.83 -16.53
C THR A 188 28.07 -3.64 -16.57
N ARG A 189 29.35 -3.82 -16.23
CA ARG A 189 30.36 -2.74 -16.26
C ARG A 189 30.46 -2.16 -17.68
N TYR A 190 30.45 -0.83 -17.82
CA TYR A 190 30.43 -0.17 -19.13
C TYR A 190 31.70 -0.41 -19.95
N GLN A 191 32.87 -0.38 -19.29
CA GLN A 191 34.15 -0.75 -19.88
C GLN A 191 34.81 -1.84 -19.03
N PRO A 192 34.81 -3.11 -19.47
CA PRO A 192 35.41 -4.21 -18.72
C PRO A 192 36.95 -4.14 -18.78
N LYS A 193 37.59 -4.03 -17.62
CA LYS A 193 39.05 -4.11 -17.46
C LYS A 193 39.43 -5.47 -16.90
N ASP A 194 40.41 -6.13 -17.54
CA ASP A 194 41.13 -7.36 -17.15
C ASP A 194 40.42 -8.34 -16.19
N GLY A 195 39.58 -9.21 -16.76
CA GLY A 195 39.15 -10.47 -16.14
C GLY A 195 38.30 -10.39 -14.87
N CYS A 196 37.97 -9.19 -14.40
CA CYS A 196 37.22 -8.97 -13.17
C CYS A 196 35.71 -9.21 -13.35
N VAL A 197 34.97 -9.19 -12.23
CA VAL A 197 33.51 -9.43 -12.22
C VAL A 197 32.80 -8.28 -12.95
N ASN A 198 32.48 -8.51 -14.22
CA ASN A 198 31.85 -7.54 -15.11
C ASN A 198 30.33 -7.45 -14.94
N GLU A 199 29.71 -8.40 -14.25
CA GLU A 199 28.26 -8.54 -14.09
C GLU A 199 27.91 -8.58 -12.60
N LEU A 200 26.92 -7.78 -12.17
CA LEU A 200 26.37 -7.80 -10.82
C LEU A 200 24.87 -8.11 -10.89
N LYS A 201 24.41 -9.01 -10.04
CA LYS A 201 22.98 -9.31 -9.86
C LYS A 201 22.39 -8.39 -8.79
N PHE A 202 21.06 -8.32 -8.75
CA PHE A 202 20.34 -7.56 -7.72
C PHE A 202 20.85 -7.94 -6.31
N GLY A 203 21.29 -6.94 -5.54
CA GLY A 203 21.78 -7.13 -4.18
C GLY A 203 23.26 -7.50 -4.07
N ASP A 204 23.95 -7.84 -5.16
CA ASP A 204 25.39 -8.09 -5.14
C ASP A 204 26.12 -6.79 -4.75
N VAL A 205 26.95 -6.86 -3.71
CA VAL A 205 27.73 -5.71 -3.24
C VAL A 205 28.93 -5.50 -4.16
N TYR A 206 29.02 -4.31 -4.76
CA TYR A 206 30.16 -3.96 -5.61
C TYR A 206 31.44 -3.85 -4.76
N ASN A 207 32.31 -4.86 -4.87
CA ASN A 207 33.63 -4.87 -4.25
C ASN A 207 34.72 -5.11 -5.31
N PRO A 208 35.33 -4.03 -5.87
CA PRO A 208 36.45 -4.15 -6.80
C PRO A 208 37.68 -4.82 -6.16
N THR A 209 37.86 -4.69 -4.85
CA THR A 209 39.09 -5.10 -4.15
C THR A 209 38.92 -6.47 -3.48
N ARG A 210 38.71 -7.52 -4.30
CA ARG A 210 38.72 -8.92 -3.83
C ARG A 210 40.12 -9.40 -3.38
N SER A 211 41.17 -8.61 -3.55
CA SER A 211 42.52 -8.84 -3.02
C SER A 211 42.58 -8.66 -1.49
N PHE A 212 42.03 -9.64 -0.78
CA PHE A 212 41.96 -9.70 0.67
C PHE A 212 43.37 -9.90 1.28
N ASN A 213 44.08 -8.81 1.55
CA ASN A 213 45.37 -8.83 2.26
C ASN A 213 45.10 -9.17 3.75
N PRO A 214 45.41 -10.38 4.25
CA PRO A 214 44.72 -10.95 5.41
C PRO A 214 45.28 -10.49 6.77
N ARG A 215 46.31 -9.64 6.81
CA ARG A 215 46.98 -9.18 8.05
C ARG A 215 47.39 -7.72 7.99
N VAL A 216 46.45 -6.80 8.21
CA VAL A 216 46.72 -5.36 8.40
C VAL A 216 47.18 -5.13 9.85
N THR A 217 48.46 -5.42 10.12
CA THR A 217 49.04 -5.38 11.48
C THR A 217 49.47 -3.96 11.91
N ARG A 218 49.37 -2.97 11.01
CA ARG A 218 49.68 -1.55 11.25
C ARG A 218 48.73 -0.67 10.43
N PRO A 219 48.37 0.55 10.92
CA PRO A 219 47.60 1.50 10.12
C PRO A 219 48.35 1.80 8.83
N THR A 220 47.69 1.53 7.69
CA THR A 220 48.29 1.59 6.36
C THR A 220 47.41 2.51 5.52
N ALA A 221 47.96 3.60 4.99
CA ALA A 221 47.24 4.47 4.06
C ALA A 221 46.84 3.66 2.81
N ARG A 222 45.57 3.76 2.43
CA ARG A 222 45.06 3.21 1.16
C ARG A 222 44.49 4.37 0.35
N THR A 223 44.68 4.32 -0.97
CA THR A 223 43.91 5.18 -1.88
C THR A 223 42.43 4.84 -1.75
N PRO A 224 41.52 5.83 -1.79
CA PRO A 224 40.11 5.55 -1.95
C PRO A 224 39.90 4.84 -3.29
N VAL A 225 39.09 3.78 -3.32
CA VAL A 225 38.80 3.10 -4.58
C VAL A 225 37.78 3.92 -5.37
N LEU A 226 38.03 4.08 -6.66
CA LEU A 226 37.25 4.92 -7.54
C LEU A 226 35.85 4.34 -7.80
N ASN A 227 34.92 5.21 -8.19
CA ASN A 227 33.58 4.80 -8.58
C ASN A 227 33.59 4.32 -10.04
N THR A 228 32.68 3.44 -10.41
CA THR A 228 32.69 2.81 -11.75
C THR A 228 31.31 2.82 -12.38
N VAL A 229 31.26 3.03 -13.70
CA VAL A 229 30.03 3.10 -14.48
C VAL A 229 29.55 1.69 -14.84
N PHE A 230 28.31 1.38 -14.45
CA PHE A 230 27.59 0.16 -14.83
C PHE A 230 26.35 0.54 -15.65
N VAL A 231 26.03 -0.28 -16.66
CA VAL A 231 24.80 -0.18 -17.46
C VAL A 231 23.75 -1.10 -16.87
N LEU A 232 22.56 -0.58 -16.57
CA LEU A 232 21.42 -1.38 -16.13
C LEU A 232 20.87 -2.22 -17.29
N GLN A 233 20.77 -3.54 -17.07
CA GLN A 233 20.24 -4.47 -18.08
C GLN A 233 18.74 -4.73 -17.92
N ASN A 234 18.21 -4.63 -16.70
CA ASN A 234 16.80 -4.85 -16.37
C ASN A 234 16.25 -3.68 -15.52
N THR A 235 14.97 -3.36 -15.66
CA THR A 235 14.23 -2.41 -14.81
C THR A 235 14.05 -2.98 -13.38
N PRO A 236 14.60 -2.35 -12.32
CA PRO A 236 14.41 -2.81 -10.94
C PRO A 236 12.95 -2.81 -10.48
N TYR A 237 12.16 -1.81 -10.89
CA TYR A 237 10.76 -1.68 -10.46
C TYR A 237 9.86 -2.83 -10.94
N VAL A 238 10.12 -3.37 -12.14
CA VAL A 238 9.33 -4.46 -12.74
C VAL A 238 9.33 -5.71 -11.86
N ARG A 239 10.49 -6.08 -11.27
CA ARG A 239 10.59 -7.22 -10.35
C ARG A 239 9.68 -7.08 -9.12
N ASN A 240 9.61 -5.89 -8.55
CA ASN A 240 8.76 -5.62 -7.39
C ASN A 240 7.26 -5.66 -7.77
N LEU A 241 6.94 -5.18 -8.98
CA LEU A 241 5.58 -5.25 -9.51
C LEU A 241 5.15 -6.68 -9.86
N GLU A 242 6.04 -7.50 -10.44
CA GLU A 242 5.81 -8.92 -10.68
C GLU A 242 5.54 -9.68 -9.37
N GLY A 243 6.40 -9.48 -8.36
CA GLY A 243 6.19 -10.06 -7.03
C GLY A 243 4.83 -9.67 -6.43
N THR A 244 4.42 -8.41 -6.59
CA THR A 244 3.11 -7.90 -6.14
C THR A 244 1.95 -8.55 -6.91
N LEU A 245 2.08 -8.72 -8.24
CA LEU A 245 1.09 -9.36 -9.11
C LEU A 245 0.96 -10.86 -8.86
N LEU A 246 2.01 -11.55 -8.42
CA LEU A 246 1.95 -12.94 -8.00
C LEU A 246 1.33 -13.09 -6.60
N GLN A 247 1.70 -12.22 -5.66
CA GLN A 247 1.25 -12.31 -4.27
C GLN A 247 -0.20 -11.86 -4.05
N CYS A 248 -0.78 -11.04 -4.94
CA CYS A 248 -2.08 -10.42 -4.70
C CYS A 248 -3.25 -11.41 -4.54
N PHE A 249 -3.19 -12.59 -5.16
CA PHE A 249 -4.22 -13.63 -4.99
C PHE A 249 -3.99 -14.51 -3.75
N THR A 250 -2.77 -14.52 -3.20
CA THR A 250 -2.41 -15.27 -1.99
C THR A 250 -2.53 -14.45 -0.70
N LYS A 251 -2.98 -13.18 -0.76
CA LYS A 251 -3.20 -12.36 0.43
C LYS A 251 -4.23 -13.05 1.36
N PRO A 252 -3.96 -13.17 2.67
CA PRO A 252 -4.96 -13.65 3.63
C PRO A 252 -6.20 -12.76 3.65
N VAL A 253 -7.33 -13.34 4.03
CA VAL A 253 -8.61 -12.64 4.18
C VAL A 253 -8.59 -11.65 5.35
N ASP A 254 -9.24 -10.50 5.16
CA ASP A 254 -9.37 -9.50 6.21
C ASP A 254 -10.24 -10.02 7.37
N TYR A 255 -9.93 -9.59 8.60
CA TYR A 255 -10.54 -10.11 9.84
C TYR A 255 -12.07 -10.11 9.81
N TYR A 256 -12.67 -9.01 9.34
CA TYR A 256 -14.12 -8.85 9.26
C TYR A 256 -14.76 -9.81 8.25
N THR A 257 -14.15 -10.00 7.08
CA THR A 257 -14.62 -10.95 6.05
C THR A 257 -14.54 -12.39 6.56
N SER A 258 -13.45 -12.75 7.24
CA SER A 258 -13.28 -14.06 7.91
C SER A 258 -14.32 -14.31 9.01
N SER A 259 -14.63 -13.26 9.79
CA SER A 259 -15.66 -13.28 10.84
C SER A 259 -17.07 -13.44 10.24
N LEU A 260 -17.37 -12.69 9.18
CA LEU A 260 -18.65 -12.76 8.46
C LEU A 260 -18.87 -14.13 7.81
N TYR A 261 -17.84 -14.69 7.16
CA TYR A 261 -17.85 -16.06 6.63
C TYR A 261 -18.08 -17.09 7.73
N THR A 262 -17.40 -16.95 8.87
CA THR A 262 -17.54 -17.86 10.01
C THR A 262 -18.95 -17.79 10.63
N LEU A 263 -19.53 -16.59 10.77
CA LEU A 263 -20.90 -16.42 11.26
C LEU A 263 -21.93 -16.96 10.26
N ASN A 264 -21.87 -16.53 9.01
CA ASN A 264 -22.88 -16.82 7.99
C ASN A 264 -22.80 -18.27 7.49
N VAL A 265 -21.62 -18.71 7.04
CA VAL A 265 -21.45 -20.05 6.45
C VAL A 265 -21.34 -21.12 7.53
N LYS A 266 -20.44 -20.96 8.52
CA LYS A 266 -20.23 -22.04 9.52
C LYS A 266 -21.34 -22.09 10.56
N CYS A 267 -21.70 -20.96 11.18
CA CYS A 267 -22.71 -20.96 12.25
C CYS A 267 -24.15 -21.01 11.71
N VAL A 268 -24.57 -20.06 10.87
CA VAL A 268 -25.96 -20.02 10.39
C VAL A 268 -26.25 -21.17 9.43
N GLN A 269 -25.44 -21.36 8.38
CA GLN A 269 -25.74 -22.35 7.35
C GLN A 269 -25.38 -23.80 7.72
N PHE A 270 -24.20 -24.07 8.29
CA PHE A 270 -23.80 -25.46 8.59
C PHE A 270 -24.24 -25.98 9.97
N ILE A 271 -24.67 -25.12 10.91
CA ILE A 271 -25.15 -25.55 12.23
C ILE A 271 -26.64 -25.22 12.41
N LEU A 272 -27.01 -23.93 12.37
CA LEU A 272 -28.36 -23.51 12.75
C LEU A 272 -29.44 -23.96 11.76
N TYR A 273 -29.20 -23.83 10.45
CA TYR A 273 -30.13 -24.26 9.40
C TYR A 273 -30.52 -25.75 9.48
N PRO A 274 -29.57 -26.73 9.49
CA PRO A 274 -29.94 -28.15 9.59
C PRO A 274 -30.58 -28.50 10.94
N VAL A 275 -30.16 -27.86 12.05
CA VAL A 275 -30.80 -28.09 13.36
C VAL A 275 -32.26 -27.65 13.35
N LEU A 276 -32.59 -26.46 12.84
CA LEU A 276 -33.98 -26.02 12.71
C LEU A 276 -34.78 -26.88 11.73
N PHE A 277 -34.18 -27.30 10.61
CA PHE A 277 -34.85 -28.17 9.64
C PHE A 277 -35.25 -29.52 10.27
N VAL A 278 -34.35 -30.15 11.04
CA VAL A 278 -34.65 -31.37 11.81
C VAL A 278 -35.73 -31.12 12.87
N ILE A 279 -35.66 -30.02 13.62
CA ILE A 279 -36.68 -29.68 14.64
C ILE A 279 -38.07 -29.51 14.01
N VAL A 280 -38.20 -28.81 12.88
CA VAL A 280 -39.49 -28.62 12.21
C VAL A 280 -40.04 -29.94 11.67
N ILE A 281 -39.18 -30.82 11.11
CA ILE A 281 -39.60 -32.16 10.69
C ILE A 281 -40.11 -32.97 11.89
N LEU A 282 -39.41 -32.96 13.04
CA LEU A 282 -39.84 -33.68 14.24
C LEU A 282 -41.19 -33.15 14.77
N VAL A 283 -41.39 -31.83 14.81
CA VAL A 283 -42.68 -31.22 15.18
C VAL A 283 -43.78 -31.64 14.21
N ASN A 284 -43.50 -31.72 12.91
CA ASN A 284 -44.50 -32.06 11.90
C ASN A 284 -44.82 -33.56 11.85
N LEU A 285 -43.88 -34.43 12.23
CA LEU A 285 -44.14 -35.86 12.48
C LEU A 285 -45.04 -36.07 13.71
N LEU A 286 -44.80 -35.33 14.81
CA LEU A 286 -45.69 -35.37 15.98
C LEU A 286 -47.10 -34.83 15.65
N ARG A 287 -47.18 -33.74 14.88
CA ARG A 287 -48.44 -33.17 14.39
C ARG A 287 -49.18 -34.13 13.45
N LEU A 288 -48.47 -34.86 12.60
CA LEU A 288 -49.06 -35.88 11.73
C LEU A 288 -49.68 -37.03 12.55
N ASN A 289 -48.98 -37.54 13.56
CA ASN A 289 -49.51 -38.61 14.41
C ASN A 289 -50.84 -38.21 15.06
N TYR A 290 -50.93 -36.98 15.59
CA TYR A 290 -52.16 -36.44 16.17
C TYR A 290 -53.31 -36.32 15.15
N TYR A 291 -53.03 -35.95 13.90
CA TYR A 291 -54.06 -35.90 12.84
C TYR A 291 -54.51 -37.30 12.40
N VAL A 292 -53.60 -38.28 12.36
CA VAL A 292 -53.93 -39.68 12.07
C VAL A 292 -54.76 -40.31 13.20
N GLU A 293 -54.51 -39.96 14.46
CA GLU A 293 -55.29 -40.41 15.62
C GLU A 293 -56.68 -39.76 15.72
N SER A 294 -56.95 -38.70 14.95
CA SER A 294 -58.20 -37.93 15.00
C SER A 294 -59.04 -37.94 13.71
N ASP A 295 -58.71 -38.80 12.74
CA ASP A 295 -59.37 -38.98 11.42
C ASP A 295 -59.52 -37.72 10.54
N TRP A 296 -59.06 -36.55 10.99
CA TRP A 296 -59.17 -35.26 10.29
C TRP A 296 -58.00 -35.02 9.31
N LEU A 297 -57.86 -35.90 8.31
CA LEU A 297 -56.87 -35.74 7.22
C LEU A 297 -57.46 -35.14 5.93
N PRO A 298 -57.35 -33.82 5.68
CA PRO A 298 -57.55 -33.27 4.35
C PRO A 298 -56.38 -33.64 3.43
N SER A 299 -56.69 -34.14 2.22
CA SER A 299 -55.73 -34.79 1.32
C SER A 299 -54.56 -33.91 0.84
N GLU A 300 -54.68 -32.59 0.86
CA GLU A 300 -53.65 -31.66 0.37
C GLU A 300 -52.60 -31.29 1.44
N SER A 301 -52.85 -31.59 2.72
CA SER A 301 -52.03 -31.10 3.86
C SER A 301 -50.58 -31.61 3.90
N TRP A 302 -50.20 -32.61 3.10
CA TRP A 302 -48.87 -33.23 3.15
C TRP A 302 -47.76 -32.31 2.62
N ILE A 303 -48.05 -31.54 1.56
CA ILE A 303 -47.11 -30.57 0.97
C ILE A 303 -46.90 -29.41 1.94
N ASP A 304 -47.99 -28.95 2.58
CA ASP A 304 -47.95 -27.89 3.58
C ASP A 304 -47.09 -28.27 4.79
N LEU A 305 -47.28 -29.48 5.33
CA LEU A 305 -46.53 -29.98 6.49
C LEU A 305 -45.04 -30.21 6.18
N PHE A 306 -44.71 -30.89 5.09
CA PHE A 306 -43.36 -31.40 4.87
C PHE A 306 -42.51 -30.58 3.89
N LEU A 307 -43.12 -29.69 3.09
CA LEU A 307 -42.42 -28.83 2.12
C LEU A 307 -42.54 -27.35 2.49
N ILE A 308 -43.76 -26.82 2.68
CA ILE A 308 -43.95 -25.38 2.93
C ILE A 308 -43.43 -25.00 4.32
N GLN A 309 -43.92 -25.64 5.38
CA GLN A 309 -43.64 -25.22 6.76
C GLN A 309 -42.13 -25.21 7.12
N PRO A 310 -41.30 -26.21 6.73
CA PRO A 310 -39.85 -26.15 6.95
C PRO A 310 -39.17 -25.00 6.20
N ILE A 311 -39.64 -24.66 5.00
CA ILE A 311 -39.09 -23.56 4.21
C ILE A 311 -39.50 -22.22 4.81
N THR A 312 -40.77 -22.01 5.18
CA THR A 312 -41.23 -20.77 5.81
C THR A 312 -40.48 -20.48 7.12
N VAL A 313 -40.15 -21.51 7.91
CA VAL A 313 -39.36 -21.36 9.15
C VAL A 313 -37.87 -21.09 8.87
N THR A 314 -37.30 -21.65 7.81
CA THR A 314 -35.86 -21.50 7.51
C THR A 314 -35.51 -20.33 6.58
N LEU A 315 -36.48 -19.79 5.83
CA LEU A 315 -36.29 -18.65 4.91
C LEU A 315 -35.67 -17.40 5.57
N PRO A 316 -36.07 -16.99 6.80
CA PRO A 316 -35.53 -15.80 7.46
C PRO A 316 -34.04 -15.92 7.85
N LEU A 317 -33.49 -17.14 7.87
CA LEU A 317 -32.07 -17.37 8.17
C LEU A 317 -31.17 -17.17 6.94
N LEU A 318 -31.72 -17.13 5.73
CA LEU A 318 -30.91 -16.98 4.53
C LEU A 318 -30.43 -15.53 4.36
N PRO A 319 -29.15 -15.30 4.05
CA PRO A 319 -28.54 -13.97 3.92
C PRO A 319 -28.95 -13.28 2.61
N LEU A 320 -30.23 -12.99 2.42
CA LEU A 320 -30.81 -12.42 1.19
C LEU A 320 -30.33 -10.99 0.89
N VAL A 321 -30.27 -10.15 1.93
CA VAL A 321 -29.93 -8.72 1.83
C VAL A 321 -28.50 -8.44 2.29
N LEU A 322 -27.93 -9.31 3.14
CA LEU A 322 -26.61 -9.14 3.75
C LEU A 322 -25.46 -8.90 2.74
N PRO A 323 -25.34 -9.62 1.60
CA PRO A 323 -24.28 -9.36 0.62
C PRO A 323 -24.41 -7.99 -0.04
N VAL A 324 -25.64 -7.56 -0.35
CA VAL A 324 -25.95 -6.26 -0.95
C VAL A 324 -25.64 -5.14 0.03
N ALA A 325 -26.06 -5.28 1.30
CA ALA A 325 -25.82 -4.33 2.37
C ALA A 325 -24.32 -4.21 2.71
N TRP A 326 -23.60 -5.34 2.78
CA TRP A 326 -22.17 -5.37 3.04
C TRP A 326 -21.38 -4.66 1.93
N PHE A 327 -21.63 -5.02 0.66
CA PHE A 327 -21.01 -4.37 -0.48
C PHE A 327 -21.29 -2.86 -0.50
N GLY A 328 -22.53 -2.44 -0.22
CA GLY A 328 -22.90 -1.03 -0.12
C GLY A 328 -22.16 -0.29 1.00
N LEU A 329 -22.05 -0.90 2.19
CA LEU A 329 -21.43 -0.30 3.37
C LEU A 329 -19.91 -0.18 3.25
N ASP A 330 -19.23 -1.21 2.74
CA ASP A 330 -17.78 -1.20 2.49
C ASP A 330 -17.39 -0.17 1.42
N ASN A 331 -18.10 -0.13 0.29
CA ASN A 331 -17.86 0.87 -0.75
C ASN A 331 -18.16 2.29 -0.25
N TYR A 332 -19.15 2.47 0.64
CA TYR A 332 -19.41 3.76 1.29
C TYR A 332 -18.29 4.19 2.23
N GLY A 333 -17.84 3.30 3.14
CA GLY A 333 -16.75 3.59 4.06
C GLY A 333 -15.43 3.90 3.35
N ASN A 334 -15.09 3.13 2.31
CA ASN A 334 -13.92 3.38 1.48
C ASN A 334 -14.06 4.70 0.67
N ALA A 335 -15.25 5.07 0.20
CA ALA A 335 -15.48 6.35 -0.49
C ALA A 335 -15.36 7.57 0.44
N VAL A 336 -15.78 7.44 1.71
CA VAL A 336 -15.57 8.47 2.76
C VAL A 336 -14.09 8.60 3.11
N LEU A 337 -13.37 7.49 3.22
CA LEU A 337 -11.93 7.47 3.47
C LEU A 337 -11.17 8.14 2.30
N GLN A 338 -11.53 7.82 1.05
CA GLN A 338 -10.96 8.46 -0.15
C GLN A 338 -11.24 9.97 -0.22
N SER A 339 -12.45 10.43 0.15
CA SER A 339 -12.78 11.86 0.13
C SER A 339 -11.98 12.65 1.18
N SER A 340 -11.82 12.09 2.37
CA SER A 340 -11.04 12.68 3.46
C SER A 340 -9.56 12.81 3.11
N TYR A 341 -8.95 11.74 2.55
CA TYR A 341 -7.55 11.77 2.10
C TYR A 341 -7.33 12.82 0.99
N GLN A 342 -8.21 12.84 -0.01
CA GLN A 342 -8.08 13.79 -1.12
C GLN A 342 -8.19 15.24 -0.64
N GLN A 343 -9.05 15.52 0.35
CA GLN A 343 -9.20 16.87 0.91
C GLN A 343 -7.91 17.37 1.59
N GLU A 344 -7.21 16.52 2.35
CA GLU A 344 -5.95 16.91 2.99
C GLU A 344 -4.79 17.02 1.97
N PHE A 345 -4.70 16.11 0.99
CA PHE A 345 -3.68 16.19 -0.05
C PHE A 345 -3.83 17.45 -0.91
N SER A 346 -5.06 17.77 -1.35
CA SER A 346 -5.35 19.00 -2.11
C SER A 346 -5.28 20.29 -1.27
N ALA A 347 -5.19 20.21 0.06
CA ALA A 347 -5.01 21.38 0.92
C ALA A 347 -3.56 21.90 0.95
N GLY A 348 -2.59 21.10 0.50
CA GLY A 348 -1.20 21.52 0.21
C GLY A 348 -0.43 22.10 1.40
N LYS A 349 -0.79 21.77 2.65
CA LYS A 349 -0.26 22.40 3.87
C LYS A 349 0.36 21.36 4.80
N SER A 350 1.48 21.74 5.42
CA SER A 350 2.34 20.83 6.18
C SER A 350 1.66 20.21 7.41
N GLY A 351 2.00 18.96 7.69
CA GLY A 351 1.33 18.11 8.69
C GLY A 351 1.43 18.58 10.15
N LEU A 352 2.23 19.61 10.44
CA LEU A 352 2.36 20.18 11.79
C LEU A 352 1.03 20.72 12.35
N ASP A 353 0.12 21.14 11.46
CA ASP A 353 -1.18 21.71 11.81
C ASP A 353 -2.30 20.64 11.91
N LEU A 354 -2.01 19.38 11.54
CA LEU A 354 -2.97 18.26 11.49
C LEU A 354 -3.62 18.00 12.84
N LYS A 355 -2.85 18.06 13.94
CA LYS A 355 -3.35 17.85 15.30
C LYS A 355 -4.37 18.92 15.73
N LYS A 356 -4.26 20.15 15.22
CA LYS A 356 -5.27 21.22 15.44
C LYS A 356 -6.51 21.01 14.57
N ARG A 357 -6.34 20.64 13.30
CA ARG A 357 -7.50 20.37 12.40
C ARG A 357 -8.33 19.16 12.84
N LEU A 358 -7.69 18.08 13.31
CA LEU A 358 -8.38 16.86 13.77
C LEU A 358 -9.34 17.15 14.94
N HIS A 359 -8.94 18.00 15.88
CA HIS A 359 -9.78 18.32 17.03
C HIS A 359 -10.96 19.24 16.66
N GLN A 360 -10.78 20.12 15.66
CA GLN A 360 -11.81 21.09 15.27
C GLN A 360 -12.73 20.61 14.13
N ARG A 361 -12.32 19.62 13.32
CA ARG A 361 -13.23 18.87 12.43
C ARG A 361 -13.78 17.63 13.14
N HIS A 362 -14.54 17.86 14.20
CA HIS A 362 -15.35 16.81 14.80
C HIS A 362 -16.41 16.35 13.78
N ILE A 363 -16.19 15.18 13.17
CA ILE A 363 -17.20 14.28 12.58
C ILE A 363 -18.01 14.85 11.40
N LEU A 364 -17.89 14.21 10.23
CA LEU A 364 -18.86 14.28 9.12
C LEU A 364 -19.16 15.67 8.50
N SER A 365 -18.18 16.58 8.44
CA SER A 365 -18.19 17.61 7.39
C SER A 365 -17.90 16.97 6.03
N LEU A 366 -18.87 16.21 5.49
CA LEU A 366 -18.77 15.54 4.19
C LEU A 366 -18.35 16.57 3.14
N GLY A 367 -17.14 16.44 2.60
CA GLY A 367 -16.72 17.21 1.44
C GLY A 367 -17.75 17.01 0.32
N SER A 368 -18.25 18.14 -0.22
CA SER A 368 -19.36 18.28 -1.18
C SER A 368 -19.97 16.96 -1.67
N TRP A 369 -21.24 16.70 -1.36
CA TRP A 369 -21.97 15.45 -1.65
C TRP A 369 -21.78 14.90 -3.07
N SER A 370 -21.53 15.77 -4.06
CA SER A 370 -21.11 15.42 -5.43
C SER A 370 -19.79 14.63 -5.48
N ALA A 371 -18.76 15.08 -4.77
CA ALA A 371 -17.45 14.42 -4.68
C ALA A 371 -17.54 13.06 -3.95
N LEU A 372 -18.32 12.95 -2.86
CA LEU A 372 -18.54 11.66 -2.22
C LEU A 372 -19.30 10.69 -3.13
N LYS A 373 -20.34 11.15 -3.84
CA LYS A 373 -21.03 10.35 -4.88
C LYS A 373 -20.10 9.89 -5.99
N SER A 374 -19.23 10.77 -6.49
CA SER A 374 -18.23 10.45 -7.51
C SER A 374 -17.24 9.38 -7.03
N ASN A 375 -16.71 9.53 -5.81
CA ASN A 375 -15.85 8.53 -5.18
C ASN A 375 -16.57 7.19 -4.97
N LEU A 376 -17.83 7.20 -4.52
CA LEU A 376 -18.64 6.00 -4.30
C LEU A 376 -18.89 5.24 -5.61
N ILE A 377 -19.27 5.94 -6.69
CA ILE A 377 -19.46 5.35 -8.02
C ILE A 377 -18.13 4.77 -8.53
N SER A 378 -17.01 5.43 -8.28
CA SER A 378 -15.68 4.92 -8.65
C SER A 378 -15.32 3.63 -7.86
N CYS A 379 -15.57 3.60 -6.55
CA CYS A 379 -15.36 2.41 -5.72
C CYS A 379 -16.24 1.24 -6.18
N MET A 380 -17.53 1.48 -6.43
CA MET A 380 -18.48 0.46 -6.91
C MET A 380 -18.10 -0.11 -8.30
N ARG A 381 -17.50 0.70 -9.17
CA ARG A 381 -17.02 0.25 -10.50
C ARG A 381 -15.67 -0.48 -10.45
N GLY A 382 -14.85 -0.24 -9.43
CA GLY A 382 -13.46 -0.68 -9.38
C GLY A 382 -12.45 0.33 -9.94
N ASP A 383 -12.90 1.51 -10.39
CA ASP A 383 -12.08 2.63 -10.86
C ASP A 383 -11.52 3.48 -9.70
N GLY A 384 -11.30 2.86 -8.53
CA GLY A 384 -10.92 3.54 -7.29
C GLY A 384 -9.52 4.16 -7.33
N ARG A 385 -9.32 5.28 -6.61
CA ARG A 385 -7.97 5.82 -6.38
C ARG A 385 -7.21 5.07 -5.28
N PHE A 386 -7.91 4.25 -4.52
CA PHE A 386 -7.39 3.29 -3.56
C PHE A 386 -7.72 1.86 -3.98
N VAL A 387 -6.94 0.92 -3.47
CA VAL A 387 -7.10 -0.53 -3.68
C VAL A 387 -8.12 -1.03 -2.64
N THR A 388 -9.40 -0.77 -2.87
CA THR A 388 -10.45 -0.96 -1.87
C THR A 388 -10.77 -2.44 -1.63
N ARG A 389 -10.54 -3.34 -2.59
CA ARG A 389 -10.91 -4.76 -2.48
C ARG A 389 -9.78 -5.66 -2.01
N THR A 390 -8.58 -5.55 -2.60
CA THR A 390 -7.46 -6.42 -2.20
C THR A 390 -6.69 -5.88 -0.99
N ALA A 391 -6.54 -4.56 -0.82
CA ALA A 391 -5.87 -3.99 0.36
C ALA A 391 -6.86 -3.64 1.49
N ASN A 392 -8.05 -3.13 1.14
CA ASN A 392 -9.15 -2.70 2.02
C ASN A 392 -8.71 -1.99 3.32
N LEU A 393 -8.19 -0.77 3.15
CA LEU A 393 -7.66 0.05 4.24
C LEU A 393 -8.70 0.35 5.34
N LEU A 394 -9.99 0.41 5.00
CA LEU A 394 -11.09 0.56 5.96
C LEU A 394 -11.09 -0.57 7.00
N HIS A 395 -11.10 -1.83 6.54
CA HIS A 395 -11.13 -2.99 7.42
C HIS A 395 -9.79 -3.24 8.13
N VAL A 396 -8.66 -2.91 7.49
CA VAL A 396 -7.34 -2.97 8.13
C VAL A 396 -7.23 -1.97 9.28
N LEU A 397 -7.55 -0.69 9.07
CA LEU A 397 -7.51 0.32 10.13
C LEU A 397 -8.54 0.05 11.24
N GLY A 398 -9.72 -0.48 10.88
CA GLY A 398 -10.74 -0.87 11.85
C GLY A 398 -10.41 -2.11 12.69
N SER A 399 -9.38 -2.87 12.35
CA SER A 399 -8.97 -4.08 13.11
C SER A 399 -7.53 -4.03 13.64
N VAL A 400 -6.80 -2.93 13.45
CA VAL A 400 -5.40 -2.84 13.86
C VAL A 400 -5.26 -2.68 15.38
N SER A 401 -4.62 -3.64 16.03
CA SER A 401 -4.24 -3.60 17.45
C SER A 401 -2.82 -3.09 17.68
N THR A 402 -1.93 -3.28 16.70
CA THR A 402 -0.50 -2.97 16.77
C THR A 402 0.00 -2.39 15.45
N ILE A 403 0.61 -1.22 15.47
CA ILE A 403 1.22 -0.59 14.28
C ILE A 403 2.73 -0.78 14.36
N CYS A 404 3.29 -1.60 13.45
CA CYS A 404 4.73 -1.83 13.36
C CYS A 404 5.32 -0.98 12.23
N CYS A 405 6.07 0.07 12.58
CA CYS A 405 6.85 0.83 11.60
C CYS A 405 8.13 0.04 11.27
N VAL A 406 8.24 -0.49 10.05
CA VAL A 406 9.42 -1.22 9.55
C VAL A 406 10.67 -0.34 9.62
N ASP A 407 10.51 0.95 9.33
CA ASP A 407 11.57 1.97 9.40
C ASP A 407 11.23 3.08 10.40
N LYS A 408 12.25 3.58 11.10
CA LYS A 408 12.16 4.81 11.91
C LYS A 408 12.30 6.06 11.03
N LYS A 409 13.31 6.09 10.15
CA LYS A 409 13.56 7.23 9.26
C LYS A 409 12.57 7.22 8.09
N GLY A 410 12.21 8.39 7.56
CA GLY A 410 11.19 8.53 6.52
C GLY A 410 9.74 8.35 6.99
N ILE A 411 9.49 7.51 8.01
CA ILE A 411 8.14 7.23 8.55
C ILE A 411 7.88 7.99 9.86
N LEU A 412 8.72 7.79 10.89
CA LEU A 412 8.56 8.40 12.22
C LEU A 412 9.45 9.64 12.43
N SER A 413 10.57 9.72 11.71
CA SER A 413 11.42 10.92 11.62
C SER A 413 11.63 11.31 10.16
N TRP A 414 12.06 12.55 9.92
CA TRP A 414 12.58 12.93 8.60
C TRP A 414 13.73 12.00 8.16
N PRO A 415 13.89 11.75 6.85
CA PRO A 415 14.96 10.89 6.33
C PRO A 415 16.32 11.58 6.39
N ASN A 416 16.34 12.91 6.22
CA ASN A 416 17.54 13.72 6.28
C ASN A 416 17.80 14.17 7.73
N PRO A 417 19.04 14.02 8.26
CA PRO A 417 19.41 14.58 9.55
C PRO A 417 19.51 16.10 9.47
N THR A 418 19.00 16.79 10.48
CA THR A 418 19.09 18.25 10.65
C THR A 418 19.73 18.55 12.00
N ALA A 419 20.63 19.54 12.05
CA ALA A 419 21.23 19.98 13.31
C ALA A 419 20.19 20.78 14.13
N GLU A 420 19.54 20.12 15.09
CA GLU A 420 18.55 20.76 15.98
C GLU A 420 19.23 21.69 17.01
N LYS A 421 20.40 21.29 17.52
CA LYS A 421 21.13 21.99 18.58
C LYS A 421 22.63 21.99 18.26
N VAL A 422 23.27 23.14 18.42
CA VAL A 422 24.71 23.33 18.25
C VAL A 422 25.25 23.95 19.54
N PHE A 423 26.22 23.29 20.16
CA PHE A 423 26.84 23.76 21.41
C PHE A 423 28.18 24.44 21.11
N PHE A 424 28.34 25.67 21.58
CA PHE A 424 29.59 26.43 21.47
C PHE A 424 30.26 26.52 22.83
N LEU A 425 31.46 25.94 22.96
CA LEU A 425 32.26 26.04 24.17
C LEU A 425 32.85 27.47 24.27
N ARG A 426 32.36 28.27 25.21
CA ARG A 426 32.95 29.57 25.56
C ARG A 426 34.07 29.37 26.58
N SER A 427 35.18 30.10 26.40
CA SER A 427 36.24 30.19 27.42
C SER A 427 35.75 31.04 28.59
N PRO A 428 36.04 30.71 29.86
CA PRO A 428 35.60 31.50 31.01
C PRO A 428 36.18 32.93 31.03
N ASN A 429 37.21 33.21 30.24
CA ASN A 429 37.88 34.52 30.19
C ASN A 429 37.30 35.47 29.13
N SER A 430 36.18 35.15 28.47
CA SER A 430 35.42 36.10 27.65
C SER A 430 34.27 36.72 28.48
N SER A 431 34.64 37.51 29.50
CA SER A 431 33.72 38.10 30.49
C SER A 431 33.17 39.48 30.11
N ASP A 432 33.64 40.07 29.00
CA ASP A 432 33.29 41.42 28.56
C ASP A 432 32.85 41.41 27.08
N LEU A 433 31.94 42.32 26.75
CA LEU A 433 31.39 42.56 25.40
C LEU A 433 30.59 41.39 24.78
N LEU A 434 29.44 41.05 25.38
CA LEU A 434 28.12 41.51 24.90
C LEU A 434 26.97 40.85 25.68
N ASP A 435 25.90 41.60 25.93
CA ASP A 435 24.75 41.15 26.73
C ASP A 435 24.00 39.97 26.12
N ALA A 436 24.15 38.79 26.72
CA ALA A 436 23.42 37.58 26.36
C ALA A 436 21.99 37.55 26.95
N ARG A 437 21.29 38.70 26.95
CA ARG A 437 19.90 38.85 27.40
C ARG A 437 18.91 39.17 26.27
N ASP A 438 19.40 39.68 25.14
CA ASP A 438 18.57 40.02 23.97
C ASP A 438 18.45 38.87 22.93
N ILE A 439 18.83 37.64 23.29
CA ILE A 439 18.71 36.45 22.41
C ILE A 439 17.97 35.30 23.13
N SER A 440 16.94 35.65 23.89
CA SER A 440 15.90 34.72 24.36
C SER A 440 14.52 35.33 24.12
N GLU A 441 13.70 34.63 23.34
CA GLU A 441 12.27 34.91 23.12
C GLU A 441 11.87 36.11 22.24
N GLU A 442 12.54 36.32 21.10
CA GLU A 442 11.75 36.61 19.90
C GLU A 442 11.21 35.29 19.31
N PRO A 443 9.88 35.09 19.20
CA PRO A 443 9.35 34.00 18.41
C PRO A 443 9.58 34.32 16.93
N THR A 444 10.34 33.47 16.23
CA THR A 444 10.63 33.65 14.79
C THR A 444 9.36 34.07 14.03
N PRO A 445 9.35 35.23 13.34
CA PRO A 445 8.14 35.74 12.73
C PRO A 445 7.66 34.72 11.69
N ARG A 446 6.49 34.14 11.96
CA ARG A 446 5.84 33.25 10.99
C ARG A 446 5.57 34.08 9.74
N LEU A 447 6.22 33.73 8.63
CA LEU A 447 5.91 34.25 7.31
C LEU A 447 4.46 33.89 6.96
N ASN A 448 3.54 34.76 7.36
CA ASN A 448 2.15 34.72 6.94
C ASN A 448 2.12 34.99 5.43
N PRO A 449 1.59 34.07 4.60
CA PRO A 449 1.44 34.30 3.17
C PRO A 449 0.25 35.22 2.90
N LYS A 450 0.37 36.49 3.34
CA LYS A 450 -0.58 37.58 3.12
C LYS A 450 0.11 38.89 2.74
N ASP A 451 1.21 39.23 3.40
CA ASP A 451 1.82 40.57 3.28
C ASP A 451 2.71 40.73 2.02
N SER A 452 2.61 39.78 1.08
CA SER A 452 3.25 39.83 -0.24
C SER A 452 2.30 40.22 -1.37
N LYS A 453 1.08 40.72 -1.08
CA LYS A 453 0.18 41.31 -2.09
C LYS A 453 0.25 42.83 -2.13
N ASP A 454 0.32 43.49 -0.97
CA ASP A 454 0.08 44.94 -0.89
C ASP A 454 1.33 45.80 -1.16
N LYS A 455 2.41 45.18 -1.69
CA LYS A 455 3.58 45.85 -2.28
C LYS A 455 3.61 45.82 -3.81
N ALA A 456 2.59 45.26 -4.48
CA ALA A 456 2.43 45.36 -5.92
C ALA A 456 1.61 46.60 -6.35
N GLU A 457 0.68 47.07 -5.51
CA GLU A 457 -0.31 48.12 -5.87
C GLU A 457 -0.01 49.49 -5.23
N ALA A 458 1.23 49.72 -4.79
CA ALA A 458 1.71 51.02 -4.30
C ALA A 458 2.01 52.03 -5.43
N ASN A 459 1.38 51.90 -6.60
CA ASN A 459 1.57 52.78 -7.75
C ASN A 459 0.25 53.36 -8.31
N GLN A 460 -0.82 53.39 -7.51
CA GLN A 460 -2.09 54.02 -7.90
C GLN A 460 -2.84 54.73 -6.76
N LYS A 461 -2.39 55.96 -6.47
CA LYS A 461 -3.16 57.14 -6.00
C LYS A 461 -4.23 57.00 -4.88
N VAL A 462 -3.97 57.73 -3.79
CA VAL A 462 -4.91 58.66 -3.10
C VAL A 462 -6.19 58.08 -2.48
N ALA A 463 -6.22 58.03 -1.14
CA ALA A 463 -7.25 58.70 -0.32
C ALA A 463 -6.88 58.76 1.18
N GLU A 464 -7.51 59.72 1.86
CA GLU A 464 -7.72 59.98 3.29
C GLU A 464 -7.82 58.76 4.23
N VAL A 465 -7.62 58.77 5.57
CA VAL A 465 -7.21 59.69 6.68
C VAL A 465 -8.00 59.24 7.93
N SER A 466 -7.45 59.44 9.14
CA SER A 466 -8.14 59.46 10.46
C SER A 466 -8.19 58.18 11.36
N ALA A 467 -8.20 58.47 12.67
CA ALA A 467 -8.69 57.69 13.83
C ALA A 467 -7.93 56.44 14.35
N THR A 468 -6.99 56.68 15.28
CA THR A 468 -6.74 55.87 16.50
C THR A 468 -7.68 56.32 17.64
N PRO A 469 -7.65 55.80 18.90
CA PRO A 469 -6.91 54.67 19.51
C PRO A 469 -7.90 53.57 20.03
N HIS A 470 -7.96 52.98 21.26
CA HIS A 470 -7.24 53.05 22.55
C HIS A 470 -7.66 51.88 23.51
N LEU A 471 -6.82 51.55 24.52
CA LEU A 471 -7.15 50.98 25.87
C LEU A 471 -7.80 49.55 25.99
N ASP A 472 -7.54 48.72 27.01
CA ASP A 472 -6.36 48.60 27.92
C ASP A 472 -6.35 47.27 28.75
N SER A 473 -5.25 47.04 29.48
CA SER A 473 -5.14 46.32 30.78
C SER A 473 -5.24 44.77 30.92
N ASN A 474 -4.07 44.15 31.11
CA ASN A 474 -3.59 43.36 32.27
C ASN A 474 -4.41 42.22 32.94
N GLY A 475 -3.71 41.10 33.22
CA GLY A 475 -4.07 40.04 34.18
C GLY A 475 -3.22 38.77 33.98
N ALA A 476 -1.99 38.71 34.51
CA ALA A 476 -1.61 38.17 35.83
C ALA A 476 -1.25 36.65 35.80
N ALA A 477 -0.21 36.27 36.54
CA ALA A 477 0.52 35.00 36.38
C ALA A 477 0.17 33.90 37.40
N THR A 478 0.64 32.67 37.17
CA THR A 478 0.99 31.70 38.24
C THR A 478 1.94 30.61 37.73
N ASP A 479 2.88 30.19 38.58
CA ASP A 479 3.88 29.14 38.32
C ASP A 479 3.35 27.71 38.57
N GLY A 480 4.07 26.68 38.09
CA GLY A 480 3.83 25.32 38.57
C GLY A 480 4.56 24.15 37.90
N GLY A 481 5.66 23.70 38.52
CA GLY A 481 6.00 22.27 38.62
C GLY A 481 6.79 21.62 37.47
N ALA A 482 8.08 21.40 37.69
CA ALA A 482 8.88 20.44 36.91
C ALA A 482 8.71 19.00 37.46
N LEU A 483 8.87 17.99 36.61
CA LEU A 483 9.10 16.60 37.02
C LEU A 483 10.06 15.92 36.02
N GLU A 484 11.05 15.21 36.54
CA GLU A 484 12.14 14.62 35.76
C GLU A 484 11.80 13.21 35.23
N THR A 485 12.44 12.79 34.15
CA THR A 485 12.39 11.42 33.63
C THR A 485 13.79 10.80 33.53
N PRO A 486 14.01 9.58 34.07
CA PRO A 486 15.32 8.92 34.00
C PRO A 486 15.56 8.28 32.63
N CYS A 487 16.83 8.24 32.22
CA CYS A 487 17.27 7.62 30.98
C CYS A 487 17.31 6.08 31.08
N ILE A 488 17.04 5.38 29.97
CA ILE A 488 17.42 3.97 29.77
C ILE A 488 18.21 3.88 28.45
N THR A 489 19.26 3.08 28.45
CA THR A 489 20.35 3.06 27.45
C THR A 489 20.07 2.18 26.23
N ASP A 490 20.74 2.48 25.12
CA ASP A 490 20.73 1.67 23.90
C ASP A 490 21.17 0.20 24.13
N GLY A 491 20.53 -0.72 23.41
CA GLY A 491 20.93 -2.12 23.29
C GLY A 491 20.68 -2.59 21.85
N GLY A 492 21.76 -2.84 21.10
CA GLY A 492 21.68 -3.18 19.67
C GLY A 492 21.49 -4.68 19.40
N ALA A 493 20.61 -5.02 18.47
CA ALA A 493 20.52 -6.35 17.88
C ALA A 493 20.11 -6.25 16.40
N GLY A 494 21.06 -6.48 15.48
CA GLY A 494 20.77 -6.66 14.07
C GLY A 494 20.52 -8.14 13.77
N GLY A 495 19.27 -8.50 13.46
CA GLY A 495 18.90 -9.85 13.04
C GLY A 495 18.64 -9.91 11.53
N ALA A 496 19.37 -10.76 10.81
CA ALA A 496 19.12 -10.98 9.39
C ALA A 496 17.84 -11.84 9.21
N PHE A 497 16.99 -11.45 8.26
CA PHE A 497 15.87 -12.27 7.80
C PHE A 497 16.26 -12.95 6.48
N GLU A 498 16.79 -14.17 6.60
CA GLU A 498 16.91 -15.06 5.45
C GLU A 498 15.49 -15.49 5.01
N THR A 499 15.28 -15.56 3.70
CA THR A 499 14.12 -16.27 3.11
C THR A 499 14.67 -17.30 2.13
N PRO A 500 14.15 -18.54 2.13
CA PRO A 500 14.82 -19.65 1.48
C PRO A 500 14.75 -19.55 -0.04
N CYS A 501 15.90 -19.62 -0.69
CA CYS A 501 15.96 -19.99 -2.09
C CYS A 501 15.40 -21.41 -2.27
N ARG A 502 14.71 -21.62 -3.39
CA ARG A 502 14.07 -22.89 -3.75
C ARG A 502 14.87 -23.48 -4.91
N ASP A 503 15.53 -24.61 -4.68
CA ASP A 503 16.38 -25.24 -5.69
C ASP A 503 15.53 -25.83 -6.83
N ASP A 504 15.70 -25.28 -8.04
CA ASP A 504 15.25 -25.92 -9.27
C ASP A 504 16.29 -26.97 -9.70
N GLN A 505 15.98 -28.26 -9.51
CA GLN A 505 16.76 -29.35 -10.09
C GLN A 505 15.98 -30.08 -11.19
N ASN A 506 16.64 -30.24 -12.34
CA ASN A 506 16.11 -30.76 -13.58
C ASN A 506 16.05 -32.31 -13.55
N PRO A 507 14.92 -32.97 -13.87
CA PRO A 507 14.82 -34.42 -13.77
C PRO A 507 15.42 -35.16 -14.99
N GLY A 508 16.42 -36.00 -14.76
CA GLY A 508 16.90 -36.95 -15.78
C GLY A 508 18.09 -37.80 -15.35
N GLY A 509 17.96 -39.14 -15.45
CA GLY A 509 19.08 -40.08 -15.29
C GLY A 509 18.86 -41.20 -14.26
N THR A 510 18.26 -42.31 -14.72
CA THR A 510 18.47 -43.71 -14.26
C THR A 510 18.66 -44.02 -12.77
N GLU A 511 17.71 -44.79 -12.20
CA GLU A 511 17.98 -45.62 -11.01
C GLU A 511 19.12 -46.61 -11.30
N GLU A 512 20.03 -46.82 -10.34
CA GLU A 512 20.64 -48.14 -10.15
C GLU A 512 20.69 -48.50 -8.65
N LYS A 513 20.18 -49.69 -8.31
CA LYS A 513 20.02 -50.17 -6.93
C LYS A 513 21.15 -51.11 -6.57
N LYS A 514 21.84 -50.89 -5.43
CA LYS A 514 22.01 -51.92 -4.35
C LYS A 514 22.82 -51.48 -3.12
N SER A 515 22.48 -52.17 -2.02
CA SER A 515 23.32 -52.52 -0.85
C SER A 515 24.13 -51.42 -0.12
N SER A 516 23.57 -50.98 1.01
CA SER A 516 24.33 -50.88 2.27
C SER A 516 24.78 -52.29 2.74
N PRO A 517 25.74 -52.44 3.68
CA PRO A 517 25.36 -52.35 5.10
C PRO A 517 26.44 -51.81 6.07
N SER A 518 26.03 -51.75 7.36
CA SER A 518 26.83 -51.85 8.59
C SER A 518 27.83 -50.75 8.99
N HIS A 519 27.38 -49.93 9.94
CA HIS A 519 28.02 -49.62 11.23
C HIS A 519 29.54 -49.87 11.43
N LYS A 520 30.26 -48.84 11.92
CA LYS A 520 30.57 -48.73 13.36
C LYS A 520 31.03 -47.33 13.78
N LEU A 521 31.07 -47.12 15.11
CA LEU A 521 31.41 -45.89 15.86
C LEU A 521 32.76 -45.30 15.41
N ASN A 522 32.99 -43.98 15.47
CA ASN A 522 32.73 -43.04 16.58
C ASN A 522 32.11 -41.70 16.13
#